data_AF-A0A953MWH9-F1
#
_entry.id   AF-A0A953MWH9-F1
#
_cell.length_a   1.000
_cell.length_b   1.000
_cell.length_c   1.000
_cell.angle_alpha   90.00
_cell.angle_beta   90.00
_cell.angle_gamma   90.00
#
_symmetry.space_group_name_H-M   'P 1'
#
loop_
_entity.id
_entity.type
_entity.pdbx_description
1 polymer ?
#
loop_
_entity_poly.entity_id
_entity_poly.type
_entity_poly.pdbx_seq_one_letter_code
_entity_poly.pdbx_strand_id
1 'polypeptide(L)'
;MNKSFARLDESTMHWEALECTNPDIASGLVTLVPKEPQNTLYATGYTGSLCGYPESCVFRYDGSAFHIWEPFNQIPEGNDRYVGTVFDFQGKTYMTCSLPDPVDGSGWVSFIRWNGTAWEHVPGWNTLSPIKDISIRNDTLYVAGTFTMADGGPGNLVAAFNGEQWNNMGGGLYYDPVPM
;
A
#
# COMPACT_ATOMS: atom_id res chain seq x y z
N MET A 1 12.86 -1.56 -27.25
CA MET A 1 12.39 -2.29 -26.06
C MET A 1 11.83 -1.25 -25.10
N ASN A 2 10.53 -1.28 -24.82
CA ASN A 2 9.87 -0.25 -24.00
C ASN A 2 10.16 -0.53 -22.53
N LYS A 3 11.03 0.28 -21.92
CA LYS A 3 11.27 0.26 -20.48
C LYS A 3 10.11 0.98 -19.80
N SER A 4 9.52 0.35 -18.78
CA SER A 4 8.28 0.82 -18.14
C SER A 4 8.51 1.69 -16.91
N PHE A 5 9.76 1.76 -16.43
CA PHE A 5 10.17 2.58 -15.30
C PHE A 5 11.25 3.56 -15.73
N ALA A 6 11.18 4.78 -15.23
CA ALA A 6 12.13 5.83 -15.53
C ALA A 6 12.35 6.74 -14.31
N ARG A 7 13.57 7.27 -14.21
CA ARG A 7 13.97 8.30 -13.26
C ARG A 7 14.26 9.57 -14.03
N LEU A 8 13.83 10.72 -13.51
CA LEU A 8 14.25 12.00 -14.04
C LEU A 8 15.67 12.30 -13.55
N ASP A 9 16.62 12.46 -14.46
CA ASP A 9 17.89 13.08 -14.15
C ASP A 9 17.67 14.60 -14.10
N GLU A 10 17.66 15.18 -12.90
CA GLU A 10 17.42 16.61 -12.69
C GLU A 10 18.56 17.49 -13.21
N SER A 11 19.77 16.94 -13.40
CA SER A 11 20.91 17.71 -13.91
C SER A 11 20.81 17.95 -15.41
N THR A 12 20.27 16.96 -16.14
CA THR A 12 20.10 17.02 -17.60
C THR A 12 18.65 17.29 -18.01
N MET A 13 17.70 17.22 -17.06
CA MET A 13 16.26 17.29 -17.28
C MET A 13 15.74 16.24 -18.28
N HIS A 14 16.39 15.07 -18.30
CA HIS A 14 16.02 13.95 -19.17
C HIS A 14 15.59 12.72 -18.36
N TRP A 15 14.63 11.97 -18.91
CA TRP A 15 14.23 10.69 -18.34
C TRP A 15 15.25 9.62 -18.69
N GLU A 16 15.85 9.03 -17.67
CA GLU A 16 16.67 7.84 -17.76
C GLU A 16 15.82 6.63 -17.40
N ALA A 17 15.94 5.56 -18.18
CA ALA A 17 15.16 4.38 -17.87
C ALA A 17 15.74 3.62 -16.67
N LEU A 18 14.90 3.38 -15.67
CA LEU A 18 15.22 2.55 -14.51
C LEU A 18 15.12 1.09 -14.92
N GLU A 19 16.28 0.51 -15.23
CA GLU A 19 16.50 -0.91 -15.48
C GLU A 19 15.53 -1.60 -16.48
N CYS A 20 15.10 -2.81 -16.13
CA CYS A 20 14.68 -3.91 -16.99
C CYS A 20 13.55 -3.51 -17.94
N THR A 21 13.50 -4.15 -19.10
CA THR A 21 12.25 -4.20 -19.87
C THR A 21 11.26 -4.99 -19.03
N ASN A 22 10.15 -4.39 -18.62
CA ASN A 22 9.02 -5.18 -18.16
C ASN A 22 8.42 -5.85 -19.40
N PRO A 23 8.62 -7.15 -19.63
CA PRO A 23 8.17 -7.78 -20.86
C PRO A 23 6.64 -7.87 -20.92
N ASP A 24 5.96 -7.69 -19.79
CA ASP A 24 4.54 -7.90 -19.67
C ASP A 24 3.78 -6.60 -19.33
N ILE A 25 3.19 -6.01 -20.37
CA ILE A 25 2.25 -4.90 -20.28
C ILE A 25 0.94 -5.28 -19.58
N ALA A 26 0.73 -6.57 -19.28
CA ALA A 26 -0.41 -7.07 -18.50
C ALA A 26 -0.10 -7.22 -17.00
N SER A 27 1.07 -6.78 -16.53
CA SER A 27 1.38 -6.79 -15.09
C SER A 27 0.32 -6.01 -14.32
N GLY A 28 -0.27 -6.64 -13.31
CA GLY A 28 -1.30 -6.06 -12.44
C GLY A 28 -0.81 -4.90 -11.57
N LEU A 29 0.49 -4.63 -11.57
CA LEU A 29 1.11 -3.52 -10.84
C LEU A 29 0.66 -2.18 -11.43
N VAL A 30 0.13 -1.30 -10.59
CA VAL A 30 -0.53 -0.06 -11.01
C VAL A 30 0.02 1.19 -10.33
N THR A 31 0.79 1.04 -9.25
CA THR A 31 1.22 2.17 -8.43
C THR A 31 2.71 2.09 -8.11
N LEU A 32 3.37 3.24 -8.08
CA LEU A 32 4.67 3.42 -7.46
C LEU A 32 4.48 4.26 -6.18
N VAL A 33 4.87 3.70 -5.05
CA VAL A 33 4.74 4.34 -3.73
C VAL A 33 6.13 4.66 -3.20
N PRO A 34 6.50 5.95 -3.04
CA PRO A 34 7.80 6.30 -2.47
C PRO A 34 7.86 5.93 -0.99
N LYS A 35 9.02 5.41 -0.58
CA LYS A 35 9.39 5.18 0.82
C LYS A 35 10.44 6.20 1.22
N GLU A 36 9.97 7.31 1.76
CA GLU A 36 10.83 8.33 2.35
C GLU A 36 11.43 7.84 3.68
N PRO A 37 12.68 8.21 4.04
CA PRO A 37 13.61 9.10 3.33
C PRO A 37 14.68 8.37 2.48
N GLN A 38 14.44 7.14 2.02
CA GLN A 38 15.53 6.21 1.68
C GLN A 38 15.71 5.90 0.17
N ASN A 39 15.28 6.75 -0.76
CA ASN A 39 15.28 6.45 -2.21
C ASN A 39 14.67 5.08 -2.55
N THR A 40 13.87 4.53 -1.64
CA THR A 40 13.21 3.24 -1.77
C THR A 40 11.83 3.53 -2.34
N LEU A 41 11.35 2.69 -3.25
CA LEU A 41 10.00 2.79 -3.79
C LEU A 41 9.39 1.41 -3.87
N TYR A 42 8.08 1.32 -3.67
CA TYR A 42 7.33 0.09 -3.83
C TYR A 42 6.56 0.14 -5.14
N ALA A 43 6.71 -0.88 -5.99
CA ALA A 43 5.77 -1.13 -7.07
C ALA A 43 4.67 -2.02 -6.53
N THR A 44 3.43 -1.53 -6.52
CA THR A 44 2.27 -2.21 -5.92
C THR A 44 1.12 -2.32 -6.91
N GLY A 45 0.19 -3.23 -6.66
CA GLY A 45 -1.04 -3.36 -7.43
C GLY A 45 -1.65 -4.74 -7.29
N TYR A 46 -2.19 -5.27 -8.37
CA TYR A 46 -2.51 -6.69 -8.50
C TYR A 46 -1.26 -7.53 -8.77
N THR A 47 -1.39 -8.84 -8.60
CA THR A 47 -0.33 -9.82 -8.91
C THR A 47 0.21 -9.61 -10.32
N GLY A 48 1.54 -9.58 -10.46
CA GLY A 48 2.22 -9.52 -11.75
C GLY A 48 3.71 -9.81 -11.63
N SER A 49 4.38 -10.02 -12.77
CA SER A 49 5.84 -10.12 -12.82
C SER A 49 6.48 -8.74 -13.04
N LEU A 50 7.68 -8.57 -12.49
CA LEU A 50 8.53 -7.40 -12.68
C LEU A 50 9.98 -7.88 -12.84
N CYS A 51 10.70 -7.39 -13.84
CA CYS A 51 12.12 -7.71 -14.08
C CYS A 51 12.51 -9.20 -14.09
N GLY A 52 11.58 -10.09 -14.46
CA GLY A 52 11.83 -11.54 -14.45
C GLY A 52 11.81 -12.18 -13.07
N TYR A 53 11.44 -11.43 -12.02
CA TYR A 53 11.13 -11.98 -10.71
C TYR A 53 9.81 -12.76 -10.74
N PRO A 54 9.64 -13.74 -9.83
CA PRO A 54 8.36 -14.39 -9.58
C PRO A 54 7.22 -13.39 -9.39
N GLU A 55 6.00 -13.82 -9.68
CA GLU A 55 4.83 -12.96 -9.55
C GLU A 55 4.63 -12.50 -8.10
N SER A 56 4.36 -11.21 -7.94
CA SER A 56 4.02 -10.59 -6.66
C SER A 56 3.13 -9.37 -6.91
N CYS A 57 2.41 -8.93 -5.89
CA CYS A 57 1.69 -7.66 -5.93
C CYS A 57 2.46 -6.52 -5.23
N VAL A 58 3.67 -6.80 -4.73
CA VAL A 58 4.56 -5.78 -4.15
C VAL A 58 6.03 -6.10 -4.39
N PHE A 59 6.72 -5.18 -5.07
CA PHE A 59 8.17 -5.20 -5.23
C PHE A 59 8.77 -3.97 -4.57
N ARG A 60 9.94 -4.13 -3.93
CA ARG A 60 10.69 -3.03 -3.34
C ARG A 60 11.90 -2.72 -4.21
N TYR A 61 12.08 -1.46 -4.56
CA TYR A 61 13.28 -0.93 -5.17
C TYR A 61 14.23 -0.42 -4.09
N ASP A 62 15.50 -0.85 -4.11
CA ASP A 62 16.47 -0.53 -3.06
C ASP A 62 17.38 0.67 -3.40
N GLY A 63 17.14 1.34 -4.53
CA GLY A 63 18.01 2.37 -5.10
C GLY A 63 18.90 1.88 -6.23
N SER A 64 18.98 0.56 -6.43
CA SER A 64 19.68 -0.08 -7.53
C SER A 64 18.75 -0.95 -8.37
N ALA A 65 18.08 -1.92 -7.76
CA ALA A 65 17.22 -2.90 -8.43
C ALA A 65 15.90 -3.12 -7.69
N PHE A 66 14.93 -3.73 -8.37
CA PHE A 66 13.72 -4.25 -7.74
C PHE A 66 13.98 -5.61 -7.09
N HIS A 67 13.27 -5.87 -5.99
CA HIS A 67 13.30 -7.12 -5.26
C HIS A 67 11.88 -7.49 -4.85
N ILE A 68 11.62 -8.78 -4.64
CA ILE A 68 10.44 -9.19 -3.87
C ILE A 68 10.58 -8.56 -2.49
N TRP A 69 9.50 -7.94 -2.00
CA TRP A 69 9.52 -7.42 -0.64
C TRP A 69 9.50 -8.60 0.34
N GLU A 70 10.62 -8.88 1.00
CA GLU A 70 10.82 -10.12 1.77
C GLU A 70 9.65 -10.55 2.68
N PRO A 71 9.03 -9.69 3.50
CA PRO A 71 7.90 -10.10 4.34
C PRO A 71 6.68 -10.61 3.55
N PHE A 72 6.58 -10.25 2.27
CA PHE A 72 5.50 -10.67 1.39
C PHE A 72 5.53 -12.16 1.07
N ASN A 73 6.70 -12.81 1.13
CA ASN A 73 6.80 -14.27 0.94
C ASN A 73 6.06 -15.08 2.02
N GLN A 74 5.67 -14.45 3.12
CA GLN A 74 4.89 -15.05 4.21
C GLN A 74 3.39 -15.03 3.94
N ILE A 75 2.94 -14.28 2.92
CA ILE A 75 1.55 -14.22 2.50
C ILE A 75 1.32 -15.31 1.46
N PRO A 76 0.29 -16.17 1.61
CA PRO A 76 0.02 -17.24 0.65
C PRO A 76 -0.08 -16.72 -0.78
N GLU A 77 0.34 -17.48 -1.78
CA GLU A 77 0.22 -17.07 -3.18
C GLU A 77 -1.25 -17.02 -3.65
N GLY A 78 -1.54 -16.24 -4.70
CA GLY A 78 -2.88 -16.14 -5.30
C GLY A 78 -3.00 -15.07 -6.39
N ASN A 79 -4.01 -15.23 -7.25
CA ASN A 79 -4.23 -14.37 -8.42
C ASN A 79 -5.17 -13.18 -8.13
N ASP A 80 -5.82 -13.17 -6.97
CA ASP A 80 -6.81 -12.18 -6.51
C ASP A 80 -6.23 -11.20 -5.49
N ARG A 81 -4.90 -11.08 -5.46
CA ARG A 81 -4.17 -10.30 -4.48
C ARG A 81 -3.98 -8.88 -4.94
N TYR A 82 -4.19 -7.95 -4.02
CA TYR A 82 -4.01 -6.53 -4.26
C TYR A 82 -3.28 -5.88 -3.10
N VAL A 83 -2.29 -5.04 -3.43
CA VAL A 83 -1.64 -4.12 -2.50
C VAL A 83 -1.80 -2.71 -3.06
N GLY A 84 -2.37 -1.83 -2.25
CA GLY A 84 -2.62 -0.44 -2.62
C GLY A 84 -1.41 0.43 -2.31
N THR A 85 -1.32 0.87 -1.06
CA THR A 85 -0.21 1.70 -0.57
C THR A 85 0.63 0.95 0.45
N VAL A 86 1.94 1.21 0.44
CA VAL A 86 2.90 0.73 1.43
C VAL A 86 3.67 1.94 1.94
N PHE A 87 3.66 2.16 3.26
CA PHE A 87 4.27 3.35 3.85
C PHE A 87 4.79 3.07 5.26
N ASP A 88 5.77 3.86 5.71
CA ASP A 88 6.28 3.74 7.07
C ASP A 88 5.58 4.75 8.00
N PHE A 89 5.26 4.30 9.20
CA PHE A 89 4.73 5.14 10.27
C PHE A 89 5.24 4.62 11.62
N GLN A 90 5.90 5.48 12.39
CA GLN A 90 6.46 5.15 13.71
C GLN A 90 7.27 3.84 13.76
N GLY A 91 8.17 3.68 12.78
CA GLY A 91 9.11 2.55 12.72
C GLY A 91 8.49 1.22 12.28
N LYS A 92 7.23 1.21 11.81
CA LYS A 92 6.56 0.04 11.24
C LYS A 92 6.18 0.32 9.79
N THR A 93 6.14 -0.72 8.97
CA THR A 93 5.68 -0.61 7.58
C THR A 93 4.21 -1.03 7.50
N TYR A 94 3.35 -0.10 7.13
CA TYR A 94 1.91 -0.29 6.95
C TYR A 94 1.59 -0.58 5.49
N MET A 95 0.52 -1.33 5.28
CA MET A 95 0.08 -1.74 3.96
C MET A 95 -1.44 -1.74 3.88
N THR A 96 -2.00 -1.07 2.87
CA THR A 96 -3.39 -1.29 2.46
C THR A 96 -3.44 -2.40 1.43
N CYS A 97 -4.42 -3.29 1.53
CA CYS A 97 -4.41 -4.51 0.75
C CYS A 97 -5.79 -5.14 0.56
N SER A 98 -5.83 -6.20 -0.23
CA SER A 98 -6.85 -7.25 -0.21
C SER A 98 -6.07 -8.55 -0.30
N LEU A 99 -5.75 -9.12 0.87
CA LEU A 99 -4.94 -10.33 1.01
C LEU A 99 -5.57 -11.23 2.08
N PRO A 100 -5.38 -12.56 2.02
CA PRO A 100 -5.62 -13.43 3.14
C PRO A 100 -4.80 -12.98 4.35
N ASP A 101 -5.39 -13.12 5.53
CA ASP A 101 -4.80 -12.69 6.78
C ASP A 101 -3.50 -13.47 7.07
N PRO A 102 -2.32 -12.83 7.00
CA PRO A 102 -1.07 -13.52 7.27
C PRO A 102 -0.74 -13.61 8.77
N VAL A 103 -1.56 -13.05 9.66
CA VAL A 103 -1.36 -13.10 11.12
C VAL A 103 -1.87 -14.41 11.67
N ASP A 104 -3.10 -14.79 11.32
CA ASP A 104 -3.78 -15.96 11.88
C ASP A 104 -4.55 -16.82 10.86
N GLY A 105 -4.60 -16.41 9.59
CA GLY A 105 -5.32 -17.12 8.53
C GLY A 105 -6.85 -17.08 8.66
N SER A 106 -7.40 -16.19 9.49
CA SER A 106 -8.84 -16.14 9.81
C SER A 106 -9.74 -15.64 8.67
N GLY A 107 -9.16 -15.10 7.59
CA GLY A 107 -9.93 -14.57 6.48
C GLY A 107 -9.11 -13.65 5.60
N TRP A 108 -9.65 -12.46 5.32
CA TRP A 108 -9.01 -11.41 4.51
C TRP A 108 -8.71 -10.19 5.38
N VAL A 109 -7.73 -9.40 4.96
CA VAL A 109 -7.35 -8.13 5.60
C VAL A 109 -7.32 -7.00 4.57
N SER A 110 -7.69 -5.80 5.03
CA SER A 110 -7.61 -4.59 4.20
C SER A 110 -6.56 -3.57 4.64
N PHE A 111 -6.08 -3.69 5.88
CA PHE A 111 -5.06 -2.83 6.45
C PHE A 111 -4.25 -3.57 7.52
N ILE A 112 -2.94 -3.66 7.32
CA ILE A 112 -2.05 -4.47 8.15
C ILE A 112 -0.70 -3.77 8.29
N ARG A 113 0.13 -4.15 9.28
CA ARG A 113 1.48 -3.63 9.43
C ARG A 113 2.51 -4.73 9.70
N TRP A 114 3.74 -4.49 9.29
CA TRP A 114 4.93 -5.27 9.62
C TRP A 114 5.72 -4.56 10.72
N ASN A 115 6.00 -5.24 11.82
CA ASN A 115 6.73 -4.68 12.96
C ASN A 115 8.27 -4.81 12.85
N GLY A 116 8.77 -5.39 11.77
CA GLY A 116 10.19 -5.74 11.58
C GLY A 116 10.45 -7.25 11.65
N THR A 117 9.58 -8.00 12.34
CA THR A 117 9.72 -9.45 12.57
C THR A 117 8.46 -10.27 12.32
N ALA A 118 7.28 -9.67 12.41
CA ALA A 118 5.99 -10.33 12.20
C ALA A 118 4.94 -9.35 11.66
N TRP A 119 3.93 -9.92 11.00
CA TRP A 119 2.71 -9.22 10.62
C TRP A 119 1.83 -8.98 11.86
N GLU A 120 1.20 -7.81 11.93
CA GLU A 120 0.28 -7.42 12.99
C GLU A 120 -0.95 -6.72 12.40
N HIS A 121 -2.12 -6.99 12.98
CA HIS A 121 -3.29 -6.16 12.72
C HIS A 121 -3.05 -4.73 13.23
N VAL A 122 -3.60 -3.75 12.52
CA VAL A 122 -3.58 -2.36 13.00
C VAL A 122 -4.64 -2.23 14.11
N PRO A 123 -4.26 -1.81 15.34
CA PRO A 123 -5.20 -1.73 16.45
C PRO A 123 -6.44 -0.90 16.12
N GLY A 124 -7.63 -1.42 16.38
CA GLY A 124 -8.90 -0.72 16.16
C GLY A 124 -9.40 -0.67 14.71
N TRP A 125 -8.71 -1.30 13.76
CA TRP A 125 -9.19 -1.45 12.39
C TRP A 125 -9.94 -2.78 12.21
N ASN A 126 -11.27 -2.76 12.34
CA ASN A 126 -12.10 -3.98 12.35
C ASN A 126 -13.04 -4.05 11.13
N THR A 127 -12.57 -3.61 9.96
CA THR A 127 -13.35 -3.56 8.74
C THR A 127 -12.51 -3.99 7.53
N LEU A 128 -13.16 -4.49 6.49
CA LEU A 128 -12.52 -4.79 5.20
C LEU A 128 -12.63 -3.64 4.20
N SER A 129 -13.30 -2.55 4.58
CA SER A 129 -13.50 -1.40 3.70
C SER A 129 -12.16 -0.77 3.30
N PRO A 130 -11.95 -0.45 2.01
CA PRO A 130 -10.68 0.05 1.51
C PRO A 130 -10.38 1.47 2.00
N ILE A 131 -9.13 1.68 2.41
CA ILE A 131 -8.51 3.00 2.50
C ILE A 131 -8.13 3.43 1.07
N LYS A 132 -8.58 4.61 0.67
CA LYS A 132 -8.35 5.19 -0.66
C LYS A 132 -7.20 6.19 -0.68
N ASP A 133 -6.93 6.84 0.44
CA ASP A 133 -5.84 7.81 0.55
C ASP A 133 -5.30 7.87 1.98
N ILE A 134 -4.04 8.28 2.10
CA ILE A 134 -3.35 8.43 3.38
C ILE A 134 -2.51 9.70 3.42
N SER A 135 -2.37 10.29 4.61
CA SER A 135 -1.43 11.38 4.85
C SER A 135 -0.84 11.26 6.24
N ILE A 136 0.46 11.55 6.38
CA ILE A 136 1.12 11.57 7.69
C ILE A 136 1.55 13.00 7.98
N ARG A 137 1.11 13.54 9.11
CA ARG A 137 1.48 14.89 9.56
C ARG A 137 1.55 14.94 11.07
N ASN A 138 2.62 15.53 11.59
CA ASN A 138 2.85 15.70 13.03
C ASN A 138 2.65 14.39 13.81
N ASP A 139 3.29 13.31 13.34
CA ASP A 139 3.22 11.98 13.96
C ASP A 139 1.79 11.40 14.08
N THR A 140 0.90 11.86 13.19
CA THR A 140 -0.48 11.37 13.08
C THR A 140 -0.70 10.87 11.66
N LEU A 141 -1.20 9.64 11.54
CA LEU A 141 -1.67 9.06 10.30
C LEU A 141 -3.14 9.44 10.09
N TYR A 142 -3.44 10.09 8.98
CA TYR A 142 -4.78 10.36 8.50
C TYR A 142 -5.10 9.37 7.39
N VAL A 143 -6.28 8.76 7.47
CA VAL A 143 -6.76 7.83 6.43
C VAL A 143 -8.11 8.32 5.92
N ALA A 144 -8.31 8.20 4.61
CA ALA A 144 -9.56 8.47 3.93
C ALA A 144 -9.96 7.27 3.08
N GLY A 145 -11.25 6.93 3.02
CA GLY A 145 -11.72 5.75 2.29
C GLY A 145 -13.22 5.55 2.36
N THR A 146 -13.67 4.30 2.19
CA THR A 146 -15.09 3.94 2.18
C THR A 146 -15.53 3.21 3.45
N PHE A 147 -14.75 3.29 4.53
CA PHE A 147 -15.07 2.67 5.82
C PHE A 147 -16.11 3.49 6.58
N THR A 148 -16.94 2.80 7.35
CA THR A 148 -17.91 3.42 8.25
C THR A 148 -17.83 2.81 9.64
N MET A 149 -18.31 3.53 10.66
CA MET A 149 -18.43 2.96 12.01
C MET A 149 -19.40 1.77 12.05
N ALA A 150 -20.41 1.75 11.16
CA ALA A 150 -21.36 0.65 11.06
C ALA A 150 -20.68 -0.65 10.57
N ASP A 151 -19.63 -0.54 9.76
CA ASP A 151 -18.83 -1.66 9.26
C ASP A 151 -17.62 -2.00 10.15
N GLY A 152 -17.56 -1.45 11.38
CA GLY A 152 -16.45 -1.67 12.32
C GLY A 152 -15.22 -0.79 12.10
N GLY A 153 -15.31 0.24 11.25
CA GLY A 153 -14.25 1.22 11.03
C GLY A 153 -14.09 2.22 12.20
N PRO A 154 -12.93 2.89 12.29
CA PRO A 154 -12.61 3.83 13.38
C PRO A 154 -13.32 5.20 13.29
N GLY A 155 -14.11 5.42 12.24
CA GLY A 155 -14.80 6.67 11.93
C GLY A 155 -15.62 6.50 10.66
N ASN A 156 -16.21 7.59 10.17
CA ASN A 156 -16.92 7.59 8.89
C ASN A 156 -16.07 8.26 7.82
N LEU A 157 -15.56 7.48 6.86
CA LEU A 157 -14.80 7.91 5.68
C LEU A 157 -13.44 8.57 5.95
N VAL A 158 -13.25 9.26 7.08
CA VAL A 158 -12.00 9.90 7.48
C VAL A 158 -11.74 9.64 8.96
N ALA A 159 -10.52 9.22 9.30
CA ALA A 159 -10.07 9.01 10.68
C ALA A 159 -8.59 9.36 10.84
N ALA A 160 -8.18 9.66 12.06
CA ALA A 160 -6.79 9.93 12.42
C ALA A 160 -6.28 8.89 13.43
N PHE A 161 -5.01 8.52 13.35
CA PHE A 161 -4.37 7.49 14.17
C PHE A 161 -3.03 7.98 14.69
N ASN A 162 -2.81 7.86 16.00
CA ASN A 162 -1.59 8.33 16.65
C ASN A 162 -0.55 7.22 16.91
N GLY A 163 -0.78 5.99 16.41
CA GLY A 163 0.06 4.82 16.69
C GLY A 163 -0.59 3.80 17.63
N GLU A 164 -1.54 4.24 18.44
CA GLU A 164 -2.22 3.43 19.46
C GLU A 164 -3.75 3.53 19.39
N GLN A 165 -4.27 4.72 19.15
CA GLN A 165 -5.69 5.04 19.19
C GLN A 165 -6.13 5.80 17.93
N TRP A 166 -7.37 5.52 17.54
CA TRP A 166 -8.05 6.24 16.48
C TRP A 166 -8.90 7.39 17.02
N ASN A 167 -8.95 8.47 16.26
CA ASN A 167 -9.87 9.57 16.42
C ASN A 167 -10.82 9.63 15.22
N ASN A 168 -12.12 9.61 15.51
CA ASN A 168 -13.15 9.82 14.51
C ASN A 168 -13.17 11.31 14.13
N MET A 169 -12.82 11.62 12.88
CA MET A 169 -12.73 13.00 12.39
C MET A 169 -14.10 13.59 12.00
N GLY A 170 -15.20 12.90 12.29
CA GLY A 170 -16.57 13.38 12.05
C GLY A 170 -17.08 13.19 10.62
N GLY A 171 -16.27 12.60 9.74
CA GLY A 171 -16.56 12.46 8.31
C GLY A 171 -16.26 13.73 7.49
N GLY A 172 -16.71 13.76 6.23
CA GLY A 172 -16.50 14.93 5.36
C GLY A 172 -16.40 14.66 3.86
N LEU A 173 -16.43 13.39 3.42
CA LEU A 173 -16.38 13.03 1.99
C LEU A 173 -17.74 12.55 1.44
N TYR A 174 -18.82 12.66 2.22
CA TYR A 174 -20.14 12.24 1.76
C TYR A 174 -20.64 13.20 0.67
N TYR A 175 -20.79 12.68 -0.54
CA TYR A 175 -21.53 13.36 -1.59
C TYR A 175 -23.01 13.17 -1.29
N ASP A 176 -23.69 14.23 -0.86
CA ASP A 176 -25.15 14.21 -0.81
C ASP A 176 -25.63 14.09 -2.27
N PRO A 177 -26.36 13.03 -2.68
CA PRO A 177 -26.94 13.02 -4.01
C PRO A 177 -27.89 14.21 -4.08
N VAL A 178 -27.59 15.19 -4.94
CA VAL A 178 -28.54 16.24 -5.28
C VAL A 178 -29.86 15.53 -5.63
N PRO A 179 -30.96 15.76 -4.89
CA PRO A 179 -32.23 15.13 -5.22
C PRO A 179 -32.58 15.51 -6.65
N MET A 180 -32.77 14.50 -7.51
CA MET A 180 -33.37 14.69 -8.84
C MET A 180 -34.85 15.04 -8.69
#